data_AF-A0A7J9WIW5-F1
#
_entry.id   AF-A0A7J9WIW5-F1
#
_cell.length_a   1.000
_cell.length_b   1.000
_cell.length_c   1.000
_cell.angle_alpha   90.00
_cell.angle_beta   90.00
_cell.angle_gamma   90.00
#
_symmetry.space_group_name_H-M   'P 1'
#
loop_
_entity.id
_entity.type
_entity.pdbx_description
1 polymer ?
#
loop_
_entity_poly.entity_id
_entity_poly.type
_entity_poly.pdbx_seq_one_letter_code
_entity_poly.pdbx_strand_id
1 'polypeptide(L)'
;MEQAGGGAGGNGATAGLRLGMWAKAGNLVGLVAAIGEDEVMLFDPGQRQIARVAPGELTLLPAGAVTVTVRVDLPLAHGLDEAELRRWVASLTDELLRERAAGALADAGLDGGAALPSVRVDVQAAETSGAVCLCGARTPAPEGAAVPCSACGRQAVAPPQRASNDVLRLGG
;
A
#
# COMPACT_ATOMS: atom_id res chain seq x y z
N MET A 1 -53.52 -15.46 -17.23
CA MET A 1 -52.44 -14.97 -18.11
C MET A 1 -51.60 -14.00 -17.30
N GLU A 2 -50.54 -14.54 -16.72
CA GLU A 2 -49.46 -13.81 -16.08
C GLU A 2 -48.66 -12.98 -17.11
N GLN A 3 -48.35 -11.73 -16.77
CA GLN A 3 -47.17 -11.00 -17.21
C GLN A 3 -46.66 -10.27 -15.96
N ALA A 4 -45.71 -10.86 -15.25
CA ALA A 4 -44.25 -10.73 -15.44
C ALA A 4 -43.69 -9.38 -14.96
N GLY A 5 -43.45 -9.33 -13.64
CA GLY A 5 -42.15 -9.00 -13.03
C GLY A 5 -41.37 -7.80 -13.57
N GLY A 6 -41.64 -6.61 -13.04
CA GLY A 6 -40.71 -5.50 -13.09
C GLY A 6 -39.50 -5.78 -12.18
N GLY A 7 -38.33 -5.98 -12.79
CA GLY A 7 -37.06 -6.13 -12.09
C GLY A 7 -36.66 -4.86 -11.36
N ALA A 8 -36.63 -4.92 -10.04
CA ALA A 8 -36.01 -3.92 -9.18
C ALA A 8 -35.14 -4.68 -8.17
N GLY A 9 -33.82 -4.53 -8.25
CA GLY A 9 -32.95 -5.18 -7.26
C GLY A 9 -31.48 -5.31 -7.62
N GLY A 10 -30.88 -4.37 -8.35
CA GLY A 10 -29.43 -4.33 -8.53
C GLY A 10 -28.95 -2.91 -8.32
N ASN A 11 -28.68 -2.51 -7.07
CA ASN A 11 -27.92 -1.27 -6.78
C ASN A 11 -27.49 -1.11 -5.30
N GLY A 12 -27.46 -2.19 -4.51
CA GLY A 12 -27.04 -2.12 -3.11
C GLY A 12 -25.56 -2.46 -2.88
N ALA A 13 -24.98 -3.34 -3.68
CA ALA A 13 -23.70 -3.99 -3.34
C ALA A 13 -22.46 -3.10 -3.58
N THR A 14 -22.55 -2.14 -4.49
CA THR A 14 -21.47 -1.17 -4.78
C THR A 14 -21.73 0.20 -4.17
N ALA A 15 -22.85 0.37 -3.46
CA ALA A 15 -23.24 1.63 -2.85
C ALA A 15 -22.21 2.05 -1.78
N GLY A 16 -21.49 3.14 -2.06
CA GLY A 16 -20.44 3.66 -1.17
C GLY A 16 -19.02 3.33 -1.60
N LEU A 17 -18.80 2.45 -2.59
CA LEU A 17 -17.47 2.22 -3.15
C LEU A 17 -16.98 3.42 -3.97
N ARG A 18 -15.68 3.72 -3.87
CA ARG A 18 -14.98 4.75 -4.62
C ARG A 18 -13.59 4.27 -5.03
N LEU A 19 -13.12 4.74 -6.18
CA LEU A 19 -11.74 4.50 -6.61
C LEU A 19 -10.74 5.06 -5.59
N GLY A 20 -9.69 4.30 -5.30
CA GLY A 20 -8.65 4.65 -4.33
C GLY A 20 -9.00 4.31 -2.88
N MET A 21 -10.17 3.74 -2.60
CA MET A 21 -10.48 3.16 -1.27
C MET A 21 -9.60 1.95 -1.00
N TRP A 22 -9.19 1.76 0.25
CA TRP A 22 -8.63 0.49 0.69
C TRP A 22 -9.74 -0.51 1.00
N ALA A 23 -9.59 -1.73 0.53
CA ALA A 23 -10.51 -2.81 0.79
C ALA A 23 -9.76 -4.14 0.94
N LYS A 24 -10.43 -5.08 1.57
CA LYS A 24 -9.98 -6.45 1.77
C LYS A 24 -10.96 -7.43 1.14
N ALA A 25 -10.43 -8.46 0.49
CA ALA A 25 -11.18 -9.63 0.03
C ALA A 25 -10.37 -10.89 0.34
N GLY A 26 -10.89 -11.75 1.24
CA GLY A 26 -10.13 -12.88 1.75
C GLY A 26 -8.80 -12.43 2.39
N ASN A 27 -7.67 -12.85 1.83
CA ASN A 27 -6.32 -12.46 2.28
C ASN A 27 -5.72 -11.27 1.51
N LEU A 28 -6.38 -10.80 0.45
CA LEU A 28 -5.90 -9.69 -0.36
C LEU A 28 -6.30 -8.35 0.28
N VAL A 29 -5.36 -7.44 0.41
CA VAL A 29 -5.60 -6.04 0.80
C VAL A 29 -5.09 -5.14 -0.31
N GLY A 30 -5.94 -4.26 -0.84
CA GLY A 30 -5.58 -3.43 -1.97
C GLY A 30 -6.45 -2.20 -2.15
N LEU A 31 -6.08 -1.39 -3.13
CA LEU A 31 -6.80 -0.20 -3.56
C LEU A 31 -7.88 -0.57 -4.58
N VAL A 32 -9.09 -0.02 -4.44
CA VAL A 32 -10.13 -0.10 -5.46
C VAL A 32 -9.67 0.64 -6.71
N ALA A 33 -9.35 -0.09 -7.77
CA ALA A 33 -8.79 0.40 -9.02
C ALA A 33 -9.85 0.58 -10.12
N ALA A 34 -10.93 -0.20 -10.08
CA ALA A 34 -12.09 -0.07 -10.95
C ALA A 34 -13.35 -0.62 -10.26
N ILE A 35 -14.53 -0.10 -10.62
CA ILE A 35 -15.83 -0.52 -10.09
C ILE A 35 -16.73 -0.85 -11.28
N GLY A 36 -17.09 -2.12 -11.43
CA GLY A 36 -18.13 -2.61 -12.34
C GLY A 36 -19.42 -2.92 -11.60
N GLU A 37 -20.44 -3.39 -12.33
CA GLU A 37 -21.73 -3.77 -11.75
C GLU A 37 -21.62 -5.06 -10.93
N ASP A 38 -20.93 -6.06 -11.46
CA ASP A 38 -20.80 -7.39 -10.84
C ASP A 38 -19.42 -7.66 -10.21
N GLU A 39 -18.42 -6.84 -10.52
CA GLU A 39 -17.05 -7.02 -10.04
C GLU A 39 -16.36 -5.69 -9.72
N VAL A 40 -15.41 -5.76 -8.79
CA VAL A 40 -14.54 -4.65 -8.39
C VAL A 40 -13.10 -5.11 -8.57
N MET A 41 -12.26 -4.25 -9.13
CA MET A 41 -10.85 -4.52 -9.28
C MET A 41 -10.09 -3.97 -8.08
N LEU A 42 -9.37 -4.83 -7.35
CA LEU A 42 -8.41 -4.44 -6.33
C LEU A 42 -7.00 -4.50 -6.89
N PHE A 43 -6.22 -3.46 -6.65
CA PHE A 43 -4.78 -3.42 -6.89
C PHE A 43 -4.04 -3.54 -5.57
N ASP A 44 -3.27 -4.62 -5.38
CA ASP A 44 -2.33 -4.77 -4.28
C ASP A 44 -1.00 -4.11 -4.68
N PRO A 45 -0.63 -2.96 -4.07
CA PRO A 45 0.61 -2.27 -4.41
C PRO A 45 1.86 -3.00 -3.89
N GLY A 46 1.74 -3.81 -2.85
CA GLY A 46 2.86 -4.57 -2.28
C GLY A 46 3.27 -5.71 -3.21
N GLN A 47 2.29 -6.45 -3.72
CA GLN A 47 2.52 -7.56 -4.65
C GLN A 47 2.47 -7.14 -6.13
N ARG A 48 2.03 -5.91 -6.43
CA ARG A 48 1.80 -5.40 -7.79
C ARG A 48 0.81 -6.24 -8.59
N GLN A 49 -0.19 -6.77 -7.91
CA GLN A 49 -1.18 -7.66 -8.50
C GLN A 49 -2.54 -6.98 -8.60
N ILE A 50 -3.31 -7.41 -9.59
CA ILE A 50 -4.71 -7.00 -9.75
C ILE A 50 -5.58 -8.24 -9.55
N ALA A 51 -6.61 -8.11 -8.72
CA ALA A 51 -7.63 -9.12 -8.54
C ALA A 51 -9.02 -8.55 -8.85
N ARG A 52 -9.89 -9.40 -9.39
CA ARG A 52 -11.32 -9.12 -9.57
C ARG A 52 -12.09 -9.85 -8.49
N VAL A 53 -12.92 -9.12 -7.78
CA VAL A 53 -13.66 -9.61 -6.60
C VAL A 53 -15.09 -9.13 -6.63
N ALA A 54 -16.01 -9.97 -6.17
CA ALA A 54 -17.41 -9.60 -6.13
C ALA A 54 -17.63 -8.48 -5.07
N PRO A 55 -18.50 -7.49 -5.31
CA PRO A 55 -18.71 -6.39 -4.37
C PRO A 55 -19.11 -6.88 -2.96
N GLY A 56 -19.87 -7.96 -2.86
CA GLY A 56 -20.30 -8.56 -1.58
C GLY A 56 -19.19 -9.23 -0.78
N GLU A 57 -18.03 -9.49 -1.39
CA GLU A 57 -16.85 -10.09 -0.73
C GLU A 57 -15.89 -9.02 -0.18
N LEU A 58 -16.16 -7.75 -0.47
CA LEU A 58 -15.33 -6.63 -0.04
C LEU A 58 -15.67 -6.19 1.37
N THR A 59 -14.64 -6.09 2.20
CA THR A 59 -14.68 -5.31 3.43
C THR A 59 -13.88 -4.03 3.22
N LEU A 60 -14.54 -2.87 3.30
CA LEU A 60 -13.85 -1.58 3.27
C LEU A 60 -12.95 -1.44 4.50
N LEU A 61 -11.70 -1.02 4.27
CA LEU A 61 -10.74 -0.80 5.33
C LEU A 61 -10.55 0.70 5.57
N PRO A 62 -10.51 1.15 6.85
CA PRO A 62 -10.04 2.48 7.15
C PRO A 62 -8.55 2.56 6.80
N ALA A 63 -8.17 3.53 5.97
CA ALA A 63 -6.79 3.79 5.63
C ALA A 63 -6.19 4.85 6.55
N GLY A 64 -4.88 4.77 6.79
CA GLY A 64 -4.21 5.64 7.73
C GLY A 64 -2.90 6.16 7.20
N ALA A 65 -2.52 7.36 7.66
CA ALA A 65 -1.16 7.84 7.45
C ALA A 65 -0.21 7.11 8.40
N VAL A 66 0.73 6.36 7.84
CA VAL A 66 1.87 5.81 8.59
C VAL A 66 3.12 6.61 8.24
N THR A 67 3.98 6.81 9.22
CA THR A 67 5.35 7.27 9.04
C THR A 67 6.25 6.04 8.98
N VAL A 68 6.87 5.83 7.81
CA VAL A 68 7.86 4.76 7.62
C VAL A 68 9.24 5.38 7.71
N THR A 69 10.04 4.93 8.68
CA THR A 69 11.46 5.29 8.78
C THR A 69 12.30 4.12 8.30
N VAL A 70 13.05 4.33 7.22
CA VAL A 70 14.03 3.35 6.74
C VAL A 70 15.41 3.78 7.22
N ARG A 71 16.12 2.89 7.89
CA ARG A 71 17.53 3.03 8.25
C ARG A 71 18.34 1.98 7.50
N VAL A 72 19.33 2.42 6.74
CA VAL A 72 20.23 1.55 5.98
C VAL A 72 21.66 1.89 6.37
N ASP A 73 22.40 0.88 6.82
CA ASP A 73 23.83 1.00 7.09
C ASP A 73 24.60 0.58 5.83
N LEU A 74 25.07 1.56 5.06
CA LEU A 74 25.76 1.35 3.78
C LEU A 74 27.27 1.57 3.92
N PRO A 75 28.13 0.57 3.65
CA PRO A 75 29.53 0.83 3.38
C PRO A 75 29.64 1.53 2.01
N LEU A 76 29.94 2.82 2.00
CA LEU A 76 30.02 3.61 0.76
C LEU A 76 31.42 3.55 0.16
N ALA A 77 31.50 3.23 -1.13
CA ALA A 77 32.69 3.53 -1.92
C ALA A 77 32.81 5.05 -2.13
N HIS A 78 34.04 5.55 -2.18
CA HIS A 78 34.29 6.94 -2.56
C HIS A 78 33.73 7.21 -3.97
N GLY A 79 33.08 8.37 -4.15
CA GLY A 79 32.61 8.85 -5.45
C GLY A 79 31.14 8.57 -5.77
N LEU A 80 30.38 7.94 -4.88
CA LEU A 80 28.92 7.80 -5.02
C LEU A 80 28.21 9.15 -4.86
N ASP A 81 27.37 9.50 -5.82
CA ASP A 81 26.53 10.71 -5.74
C ASP A 81 25.19 10.46 -5.03
N GLU A 82 24.47 11.55 -4.72
CA GLU A 82 23.18 11.46 -4.03
C GLU A 82 22.13 10.68 -4.83
N ALA A 83 22.13 10.78 -6.16
CA ALA A 83 21.15 10.10 -7.00
C ALA A 83 21.40 8.59 -7.06
N GLU A 84 22.66 8.18 -7.05
CA GLU A 84 23.09 6.79 -6.91
C GLU A 84 22.74 6.23 -5.54
N LEU A 85 23.01 6.99 -4.47
CA LEU A 85 22.61 6.61 -3.10
C LEU A 85 21.09 6.43 -2.98
N ARG A 86 20.30 7.36 -3.52
CA ARG A 86 18.82 7.27 -3.51
C ARG A 86 18.32 6.04 -4.27
N ARG A 87 18.89 5.75 -5.45
CA ARG A 87 18.55 4.55 -6.23
C ARG A 87 18.91 3.27 -5.48
N TRP A 88 20.09 3.25 -4.84
CA TRP A 88 20.54 2.09 -4.11
C TRP A 88 19.66 1.82 -2.88
N VAL A 89 19.38 2.84 -2.06
CA VAL A 89 18.43 2.73 -0.95
C VAL A 89 17.05 2.25 -1.43
N ALA A 90 16.52 2.81 -2.53
CA ALA A 90 15.23 2.37 -3.07
C ALA A 90 15.23 0.89 -3.45
N SER A 91 16.30 0.39 -4.07
CA SER A 91 16.45 -1.03 -4.41
C SER A 91 16.52 -1.95 -3.18
N LEU A 92 17.12 -1.46 -2.09
CA LEU A 92 17.23 -2.20 -0.83
C LEU A 92 15.93 -2.23 -0.03
N THR A 93 15.02 -1.27 -0.25
CA THR A 93 13.69 -1.25 0.36
C THR A 93 12.64 -2.04 -0.41
N ASP A 94 12.94 -2.46 -1.64
CA ASP A 94 12.04 -3.22 -2.51
C ASP A 94 12.40 -4.71 -2.47
N GLU A 95 11.44 -5.55 -2.06
CA GLU A 95 11.66 -6.99 -1.92
C GLU A 95 12.05 -7.66 -3.24
N LEU A 96 11.36 -7.34 -4.33
CA LEU A 96 11.64 -7.93 -5.64
C LEU A 96 13.02 -7.52 -6.16
N LEU A 97 13.41 -6.26 -5.95
CA LEU A 97 14.74 -5.80 -6.35
C LEU A 97 15.84 -6.44 -5.49
N ARG A 98 15.60 -6.67 -4.20
CA ARG A 98 16.52 -7.42 -3.34
C ARG A 98 16.67 -8.88 -3.78
N GLU A 99 15.58 -9.57 -4.07
CA GLU A 99 15.62 -10.96 -4.56
C GLU A 99 16.44 -11.05 -5.86
N ARG A 100 16.21 -10.12 -6.79
CA ARG A 100 16.99 -10.03 -8.03
C ARG A 100 18.46 -9.72 -7.79
N ALA A 101 18.77 -8.82 -6.85
CA ALA A 101 20.15 -8.49 -6.49
C ALA A 101 20.86 -9.69 -5.85
N ALA A 102 20.19 -10.41 -4.95
CA ALA A 102 20.71 -11.64 -4.35
C ALA A 102 20.97 -12.72 -5.41
N GLY A 103 20.05 -12.91 -6.35
CA GLY A 103 20.23 -13.82 -7.49
C GLY A 103 21.44 -13.45 -8.35
N ALA A 104 21.58 -12.17 -8.72
CA ALA A 104 22.72 -11.70 -9.52
C ALA A 104 24.06 -11.85 -8.78
N LEU A 105 24.09 -11.67 -7.46
CA LEU A 105 25.29 -11.91 -6.64
C LEU A 105 25.65 -13.39 -6.59
N ALA A 106 24.65 -14.26 -6.40
CA ALA A 106 24.85 -15.71 -6.43
C ALA A 106 25.37 -16.18 -7.80
N ASP A 107 24.82 -15.65 -8.90
CA ASP A 107 25.28 -15.93 -10.28
C ASP A 107 26.73 -15.48 -10.50
N ALA A 108 27.16 -14.42 -9.81
CA ALA A 108 28.54 -13.93 -9.82
C ALA A 108 29.46 -14.70 -8.84
N GLY A 109 28.94 -15.69 -8.11
CA GLY A 109 29.68 -16.44 -7.10
C GLY A 109 29.99 -15.64 -5.82
N LEU A 110 29.24 -14.56 -5.58
CA LEU A 110 29.38 -13.71 -4.41
C LEU A 110 28.34 -14.09 -3.35
N ASP A 111 28.76 -14.05 -2.09
CA ASP A 111 27.84 -14.25 -0.95
C ASP A 111 26.95 -13.00 -0.79
N GLY A 112 25.67 -13.14 -1.16
CA GLY A 112 24.68 -12.09 -1.03
C GLY A 112 24.45 -11.62 0.41
N GLY A 113 24.65 -12.50 1.41
CA GLY A 113 24.50 -12.16 2.83
C GLY A 113 25.65 -11.29 3.35
N ALA A 114 26.85 -11.43 2.77
CA ALA A 114 28.01 -10.60 3.09
C ALA A 114 28.05 -9.29 2.27
N ALA A 115 27.50 -9.31 1.05
CA ALA A 115 27.59 -8.20 0.11
C ALA A 115 26.41 -7.21 0.20
N LEU A 116 25.24 -7.65 0.68
CA LEU A 116 24.07 -6.77 0.80
C LEU A 116 24.02 -6.11 2.18
N PRO A 117 23.91 -4.77 2.24
CA PRO A 117 23.80 -4.04 3.49
C PRO A 117 22.49 -4.35 4.22
N SER A 118 22.52 -4.35 5.54
CA SER A 118 21.31 -4.56 6.35
C SER A 118 20.37 -3.36 6.29
N VAL A 119 19.08 -3.61 6.09
CA VAL A 119 18.02 -2.60 6.07
C VAL A 119 17.11 -2.82 7.26
N ARG A 120 16.88 -1.77 8.04
CA ARG A 120 15.85 -1.75 9.08
C ARG A 120 14.72 -0.84 8.64
N VAL A 121 13.51 -1.39 8.58
CA VAL A 121 12.29 -0.64 8.31
C VAL A 121 11.48 -0.58 9.59
N ASP A 122 11.22 0.63 10.05
CA ASP A 122 10.38 0.92 11.20
C ASP A 122 9.10 1.62 10.70
N VAL A 123 7.93 1.09 11.05
CA VAL A 123 6.63 1.62 10.62
C VAL A 123 5.88 2.07 11.85
N GLN A 124 5.58 3.37 11.93
CA GLN A 124 4.82 3.96 13.02
C GLN A 124 3.57 4.64 12.48
N ALA A 125 2.50 4.70 13.27
CA ALA A 125 1.36 5.56 12.93
C ALA A 125 1.84 7.02 12.92
N ALA A 126 1.42 7.81 11.93
CA ALA A 126 1.81 9.21 11.89
C ALA A 126 1.28 9.95 13.13
N GLU A 127 2.15 10.66 13.86
CA GLU A 127 1.80 11.39 15.10
C GLU A 127 0.78 12.52 14.89
N THR A 128 0.56 12.92 13.64
CA THR A 128 -0.30 14.06 13.29
C THR A 128 -1.66 13.58 12.83
N SER A 129 -2.69 14.04 13.55
CA SER A 129 -4.10 13.79 13.24
C SER A 129 -4.50 14.35 11.87
N GLY A 130 -5.50 13.72 11.26
CA GLY A 130 -6.05 14.12 9.97
C GLY A 130 -5.78 13.14 8.84
N ALA A 131 -6.61 13.26 7.82
CA ALA A 131 -6.67 12.40 6.67
C ALA A 131 -5.65 12.81 5.60
N VAL A 132 -4.78 11.87 5.19
CA VAL A 132 -3.81 12.11 4.11
C VAL A 132 -4.37 11.60 2.80
N CYS A 133 -4.31 12.45 1.77
CA CYS A 133 -4.66 12.09 0.40
C CYS A 133 -3.41 11.63 -0.37
N LEU A 134 -3.61 10.82 -1.42
CA LEU A 134 -2.54 10.42 -2.35
C LEU A 134 -1.86 11.60 -3.06
N CYS A 135 -2.50 12.78 -3.11
CA CYS A 135 -1.84 13.99 -3.63
C CYS A 135 -0.90 14.67 -2.62
N GLY A 136 -0.77 14.13 -1.41
CA GLY A 136 0.04 14.68 -0.32
C GLY A 136 -0.68 15.70 0.56
N ALA A 137 -1.89 16.15 0.20
CA ALA A 137 -2.65 17.09 1.02
C ALA A 137 -3.25 16.42 2.27
N ARG A 138 -3.27 17.17 3.36
CA ARG A 138 -3.89 16.77 4.64
C ARG A 138 -5.23 17.47 4.82
N THR A 139 -6.23 16.70 5.22
CA THR A 139 -7.59 17.20 5.53
C THR A 139 -7.90 16.90 7.00
N PRO A 140 -8.36 17.88 7.79
CA PRO A 140 -8.82 17.60 9.15
C PRO A 140 -9.94 16.57 9.14
N ALA A 141 -9.77 15.49 9.90
CA ALA A 141 -10.74 14.42 10.00
C ALA A 141 -10.60 13.70 11.35
N PRO A 142 -11.71 13.22 11.95
CA PRO A 142 -11.62 12.31 13.07
C PRO A 142 -10.87 11.03 12.68
N GLU A 143 -10.27 10.37 13.66
CA GLU A 143 -9.47 9.16 13.47
C GLU A 143 -10.25 8.06 12.75
N GLY A 144 -9.57 7.31 11.87
CA GLY A 144 -10.20 6.26 11.06
C GLY A 144 -11.27 6.75 10.07
N ALA A 145 -11.57 8.05 10.03
CA ALA A 145 -12.58 8.59 9.12
C ALA A 145 -11.98 8.83 7.74
N ALA A 146 -12.78 8.49 6.74
CA ALA A 146 -12.50 8.82 5.36
C ALA A 146 -13.27 10.08 4.96
N VAL A 147 -12.56 11.10 4.49
CA VAL A 147 -13.12 12.40 4.11
C VAL A 147 -12.69 12.79 2.68
N PRO A 148 -13.45 13.63 1.98
CA PRO A 148 -12.98 14.22 0.73
C PRO A 148 -11.77 15.12 0.99
N CYS A 149 -10.73 14.97 0.18
CA CYS A 149 -9.54 15.81 0.22
C CYS A 149 -9.91 17.25 -0.19
N SER A 150 -9.57 18.21 0.66
CA SER A 150 -9.80 19.63 0.40
C SER A 150 -9.09 20.17 -0.85
N ALA A 151 -7.97 19.55 -1.25
CA ALA A 151 -7.15 20.02 -2.37
C ALA A 151 -7.56 19.42 -3.73
N CYS A 152 -7.94 18.15 -3.78
CA CYS A 152 -8.18 17.45 -5.06
C CYS A 152 -9.51 16.68 -5.12
N GLY A 153 -10.34 16.75 -4.08
CA GLY A 153 -11.64 16.07 -4.01
C GLY A 153 -11.58 14.54 -3.91
N ARG A 154 -10.41 13.92 -4.09
CA ARG A 154 -10.20 12.48 -3.90
C ARG A 154 -10.27 12.12 -2.42
N GLN A 155 -10.41 10.84 -2.08
CA GLN A 155 -10.49 10.45 -0.68
C GLN A 155 -9.15 10.66 0.05
N ALA A 156 -9.25 11.15 1.28
CA ALA A 156 -8.19 11.18 2.26
C ALA A 156 -8.68 10.37 3.47
N VAL A 157 -7.79 9.66 4.17
CA VAL A 157 -8.19 8.88 5.36
C VAL A 157 -7.24 9.07 6.53
N ALA A 158 -7.79 9.25 7.72
CA ALA A 158 -7.04 9.51 8.95
C ALA A 158 -6.53 8.23 9.60
N PRO A 159 -5.29 8.24 10.17
CA PRO A 159 -4.69 7.05 10.76
C PRO A 159 -5.49 6.43 11.91
N PRO A 160 -5.48 5.08 12.05
CA PRO A 160 -5.91 4.41 13.26
C PRO A 160 -4.86 4.57 14.37
N GLN A 161 -5.30 4.57 15.65
CA GLN A 161 -4.45 4.83 16.82
C GLN A 161 -3.33 3.82 17.11
N ARG A 162 -3.25 2.68 16.40
CA ARG A 162 -2.23 1.66 16.63
C ARG A 162 -1.72 1.08 15.32
N ALA A 163 -0.52 1.48 14.92
CA ALA A 163 0.34 0.64 14.09
C ALA A 163 1.10 -0.31 15.04
N SER A 164 1.14 -1.59 14.71
CA SER A 164 1.96 -2.57 15.42
C SER A 164 3.44 -2.15 15.32
N ASN A 165 4.18 -2.21 16.43
CA ASN A 165 5.63 -2.01 16.46
C ASN A 165 6.36 -3.30 16.05
N ASP A 166 6.01 -3.87 14.89
CA ASP A 166 6.70 -5.06 14.41
C ASP A 166 8.02 -4.63 13.76
N VAL A 167 9.12 -4.92 14.47
CA VAL A 167 10.48 -4.77 13.96
C VAL A 167 10.73 -5.88 12.95
N LEU A 168 10.66 -5.59 11.65
CA LEU A 168 11.17 -6.50 10.64
C LEU A 168 12.71 -6.49 10.67
N ARG A 169 13.31 -7.55 11.22
CA ARG A 169 14.72 -7.86 11.01
C ARG A 169 14.85 -8.72 9.77
N LEU A 170 15.42 -8.16 8.70
CA LEU A 170 15.71 -8.89 7.47
C LEU A 170 17.23 -8.87 7.25
N GLY A 171 17.84 -10.04 7.39
CA GLY A 171 19.29 -10.26 7.24
C GLY A 171 19.88 -11.06 8.39
N GLY A 172 20.29 -12.29 8.08
CA GLY A 172 21.16 -13.17 8.85
C GLY A 172 22.07 -13.90 7.89
#